data_AF-A0AAJ3LUR3-F1
#
_entry.id   AF-A0AAJ3LUR3-F1
#
_cell.length_a   1.000
_cell.length_b   1.000
_cell.length_c   1.000
_cell.angle_alpha   90.00
_cell.angle_beta   90.00
_cell.angle_gamma   90.00
#
_symmetry.space_group_name_H-M   'P 1'
#
loop_
_entity.id
_entity.type
_entity.pdbx_description
1 polymer ?
#
loop_
_entity_poly.entity_id
_entity_poly.type
_entity_poly.pdbx_seq_one_letter_code
_entity_poly.pdbx_strand_id
1 'polypeptide(L)'
;MIIIDAIKAANSLVNIVPILGGSHFRKDYEDSIKLVEYLVEHDPDNPLIDMLCTKIDEYKNNAPKFNIFNEKINKCDDAIAVLRTLIDQYNLNTTDFQNELDSRSYISRI
;
A
#
# COMPACT_ATOMS: atom_id res chain seq x y z
N MET A 1 34.29 5.39 16.42
CA MET A 1 33.42 6.58 16.40
C MET A 1 32.19 6.34 15.53
N ILE A 2 32.34 6.19 14.20
CA ILE A 2 31.22 6.03 13.25
C ILE A 2 30.14 5.03 13.69
N ILE A 3 30.51 3.82 14.16
CA ILE A 3 29.54 2.80 14.57
C ILE A 3 28.65 3.28 15.73
N ILE A 4 29.25 3.89 16.75
CA ILE A 4 28.52 4.34 17.94
C ILE A 4 27.62 5.53 17.60
N ASP A 5 28.13 6.45 16.77
CA ASP A 5 27.39 7.64 16.38
C ASP A 5 26.22 7.30 15.45
N ALA A 6 26.39 6.34 14.54
CA ALA A 6 25.33 5.83 13.69
C ALA A 6 24.22 5.14 14.50
N ILE A 7 24.58 4.30 15.47
CA ILE A 7 23.60 3.66 16.37
C ILE A 7 22.83 4.71 17.18
N LYS A 8 23.50 5.74 17.69
CA LYS A 8 22.85 6.84 18.40
C LYS A 8 21.87 7.59 17.52
N ALA A 9 22.27 7.95 16.29
CA ALA A 9 21.41 8.63 15.34
C ALA A 9 20.16 7.80 15.01
N ALA A 10 20.34 6.50 14.76
CA ALA A 10 19.22 5.59 14.52
C ALA A 10 18.24 5.53 15.71
N ASN A 11 18.75 5.39 16.93
CA ASN A 11 17.91 5.36 18.14
C ASN A 11 17.17 6.70 18.35
N SER A 12 17.84 7.83 18.11
CA SER A 12 17.21 9.15 18.15
C SER A 12 16.09 9.28 17.13
N LEU A 13 16.30 8.78 15.91
CA LEU A 13 15.29 8.77 14.86
C LEU A 13 14.10 7.89 15.24
N VAL A 14 14.33 6.69 15.78
CA VAL A 14 13.27 5.78 16.25
C VAL A 14 12.42 6.42 17.36
N ASN A 15 13.03 7.22 18.24
CA ASN A 15 12.27 7.93 19.28
C ASN A 15 11.33 9.01 18.71
N ILE A 16 11.68 9.60 17.57
CA ILE A 16 10.86 10.62 16.87
C ILE A 16 9.80 9.93 16.00
N VAL A 17 10.18 8.82 15.35
CA VAL A 17 9.35 8.06 14.42
C VAL A 17 9.31 6.59 14.85
N PRO A 18 8.45 6.23 15.83
CA PRO A 18 8.45 4.90 16.46
C PRO A 18 8.19 3.73 15.52
N ILE A 19 7.54 3.96 14.37
CA ILE A 19 7.30 2.89 13.39
C ILE A 19 8.60 2.30 12.85
N LEU A 20 9.67 3.10 12.78
CA LEU A 20 10.99 2.65 12.32
C LEU A 20 11.61 1.63 13.28
N GLY A 21 11.25 1.71 14.57
CA GLY A 21 11.61 0.74 15.59
C GLY A 21 10.65 -0.45 15.73
N GLY A 22 9.65 -0.56 14.86
CA GLY A 22 8.67 -1.65 14.89
C GLY A 22 7.45 -1.40 15.80
N SER A 23 7.11 -0.14 16.05
CA SER A 23 5.85 0.16 16.77
C SER A 23 4.62 -0.38 16.01
N HIS A 24 3.70 -0.98 16.75
CA HIS A 24 2.41 -1.47 16.24
C HIS A 24 1.23 -0.59 16.67
N PHE A 25 1.48 0.57 17.27
CA PHE A 25 0.40 1.48 17.63
C PHE A 25 -0.18 2.17 16.41
N ARG A 26 -1.51 2.29 16.40
CA ARG A 26 -2.25 2.92 15.30
C ARG A 26 -1.83 4.37 15.07
N LYS A 27 -1.58 5.11 16.15
CA LYS A 27 -1.15 6.50 16.07
C LYS A 27 0.18 6.65 15.32
N ASP A 28 1.16 5.80 15.62
CA ASP A 28 2.47 5.85 15.00
C ASP A 28 2.40 5.53 13.50
N TYR A 29 1.50 4.61 13.12
CA TYR A 29 1.16 4.39 11.72
C TYR A 29 0.57 5.63 11.05
N GLU A 30 -0.43 6.27 11.66
CA GLU A 30 -1.09 7.45 11.09
C GLU A 30 -0.16 8.66 10.97
N ASP A 31 0.71 8.88 11.96
CA ASP A 31 1.70 9.94 11.93
C ASP A 31 2.79 9.66 10.87
N SER A 32 3.13 8.39 10.64
CA SER A 32 4.05 7.98 9.57
C SER A 32 3.46 8.21 8.18
N ILE A 33 2.15 8.01 7.99
CA ILE A 33 1.46 8.32 6.72
C ILE A 33 1.56 9.82 6.42
N LYS A 34 1.26 10.68 7.40
CA LYS A 34 1.38 12.15 7.23
C LYS A 34 2.81 12.56 6.90
N LEU A 35 3.80 11.89 7.48
CA LEU A 35 5.20 12.17 7.20
C LEU A 35 5.57 11.78 5.75
N VAL A 36 5.11 10.63 5.27
CA VAL A 36 5.29 10.25 3.86
C VAL A 36 4.59 11.24 2.92
N GLU A 37 3.35 11.63 3.21
CA GLU A 37 2.63 12.64 2.42
C GLU A 37 3.43 13.96 2.32
N TYR A 38 3.94 14.44 3.45
CA TYR A 38 4.77 15.65 3.48
C TYR A 38 6.05 15.50 2.64
N LEU A 39 6.76 14.37 2.78
CA LEU A 39 8.01 14.12 2.06
C LEU A 39 7.77 13.99 0.55
N VAL A 40 6.72 13.30 0.11
CA VAL A 40 6.40 13.20 -1.32
C VAL A 40 6.13 14.57 -1.95
N GLU A 41 5.52 15.50 -1.21
CA GLU A 41 5.24 16.85 -1.69
C GLU A 41 6.46 17.78 -1.67
N HIS A 42 7.32 17.68 -0.66
CA HIS A 42 8.35 18.69 -0.38
C HIS A 42 9.79 18.20 -0.57
N ASP A 43 10.06 16.91 -0.41
CA ASP A 43 11.39 16.29 -0.48
C ASP A 43 11.31 14.82 -0.93
N PRO A 44 10.92 14.56 -2.19
CA PRO A 44 10.61 13.20 -2.67
C PRO A 44 11.84 12.29 -2.82
N ASP A 45 13.06 12.84 -2.77
CA ASP A 45 14.31 12.07 -2.82
C ASP A 45 14.84 11.75 -1.41
N ASN A 46 14.08 12.08 -0.36
CA ASN A 46 14.51 11.84 1.02
C ASN A 46 14.61 10.33 1.32
N PRO A 47 15.74 9.83 1.84
CA PRO A 47 15.92 8.41 2.15
C PRO A 47 14.95 7.89 3.22
N LEU A 48 14.30 8.76 3.99
CA LEU A 48 13.27 8.36 4.95
C LEU A 48 12.04 7.77 4.25
N ILE A 49 11.75 8.13 3.01
CA ILE A 49 10.57 7.63 2.28
C ILE A 49 10.64 6.10 2.18
N ASP A 50 11.75 5.54 1.69
CA ASP A 50 11.91 4.10 1.54
C ASP A 50 11.80 3.36 2.89
N MET A 51 12.39 3.94 3.93
CA MET A 51 12.33 3.38 5.29
C MET A 51 10.90 3.36 5.84
N LEU A 52 10.17 4.46 5.67
CA LEU A 52 8.79 4.61 6.13
C LEU A 52 7.85 3.68 5.35
N CYS A 53 7.94 3.66 4.03
CA CYS A 53 7.12 2.81 3.17
C CYS A 53 7.28 1.33 3.54
N THR A 54 8.52 0.87 3.75
CA THR A 54 8.79 -0.51 4.19
C THR A 54 8.07 -0.84 5.50
N LYS A 55 8.15 0.03 6.50
CA LYS A 55 7.53 -0.21 7.81
C LYS A 55 6.00 -0.05 7.81
N ILE A 56 5.48 0.84 6.98
CA ILE A 56 4.05 1.02 6.75
C ILE A 56 3.46 -0.24 6.10
N ASP A 57 4.14 -0.83 5.13
CA ASP A 57 3.69 -2.06 4.47
C ASP A 57 3.75 -3.26 5.42
N GLU A 58 4.82 -3.40 6.21
CA GLU A 58 4.87 -4.38 7.31
C GLU A 58 3.69 -4.21 8.28
N TYR A 59 3.34 -2.97 8.66
CA TYR A 59 2.19 -2.71 9.51
C TYR A 59 0.88 -3.13 8.85
N LYS A 60 0.64 -2.75 7.59
CA LYS A 60 -0.60 -3.08 6.85
C LYS A 60 -0.77 -4.58 6.62
N ASN A 61 0.32 -5.31 6.43
CA ASN A 61 0.28 -6.75 6.23
C ASN A 61 -0.10 -7.52 7.50
N ASN A 62 0.23 -6.99 8.69
CA ASN A 62 0.05 -7.68 9.96
C ASN A 62 -1.11 -7.13 10.81
N ALA A 63 -1.57 -5.90 10.56
CA ALA A 63 -2.57 -5.26 11.40
C ALA A 63 -3.99 -5.86 11.15
N PRO A 64 -4.71 -6.29 12.21
CA PRO A 64 -6.01 -6.96 12.08
C PRO A 64 -7.06 -6.20 11.27
N LYS A 65 -7.01 -4.86 11.28
CA LYS A 65 -7.91 -3.99 10.52
C LYS A 65 -7.81 -4.21 9.00
N PHE A 66 -6.64 -4.63 8.51
CA PHE A 66 -6.41 -4.86 7.08
C PHE A 66 -6.61 -6.31 6.67
N ASN A 67 -6.77 -7.26 7.58
CA ASN A 67 -6.89 -8.69 7.25
C ASN A 67 -7.99 -8.98 6.23
N ILE A 68 -9.20 -8.43 6.44
CA ILE A 68 -10.33 -8.63 5.51
C ILE A 68 -10.02 -8.06 4.13
N PHE A 69 -9.32 -6.92 4.08
CA PHE A 69 -8.93 -6.28 2.83
C PHE A 69 -7.83 -7.08 2.12
N ASN A 70 -6.80 -7.48 2.84
CA ASN A 70 -5.69 -8.28 2.33
C ASN A 70 -6.17 -9.65 1.83
N GLU A 71 -7.12 -10.29 2.52
CA GLU A 71 -7.76 -11.52 2.04
C GLU A 71 -8.52 -11.34 0.73
N LYS A 72 -9.20 -10.20 0.55
CA LYS A 72 -9.88 -9.89 -0.71
C LYS A 72 -8.90 -9.66 -1.84
N ILE A 73 -7.80 -8.92 -1.59
CA ILE A 73 -6.73 -8.72 -2.57
C ILE A 73 -6.14 -10.07 -2.98
N ASN A 74 -5.79 -10.93 -2.03
CA ASN A 74 -5.16 -12.24 -2.31
C ASN A 74 -6.07 -13.21 -3.07
N LYS A 75 -7.40 -13.01 -3.02
CA LYS A 75 -8.38 -13.80 -3.78
C LYS A 75 -8.76 -13.16 -5.11
N CYS A 76 -8.32 -11.93 -5.35
CA CYS A 76 -8.62 -11.22 -6.58
C CYS A 76 -7.65 -11.68 -7.68
N ASP A 77 -8.19 -12.00 -8.85
CA ASP A 77 -7.38 -12.21 -10.04
C ASP A 77 -7.05 -10.84 -10.64
N ASP A 78 -5.77 -10.55 -10.86
CA ASP A 78 -5.30 -9.26 -11.36
C ASP A 78 -5.92 -8.89 -12.72
N ALA A 79 -6.09 -9.87 -13.62
CA ALA A 79 -6.71 -9.64 -14.93
C ALA A 79 -8.20 -9.29 -14.77
N ILE A 80 -8.89 -9.95 -13.84
CA ILE A 80 -10.28 -9.66 -13.51
C ILE A 80 -10.40 -8.29 -12.85
N ALA A 81 -9.46 -7.91 -11.98
CA ALA A 81 -9.43 -6.61 -11.33
C ALA A 81 -9.32 -5.49 -12.38
N VAL A 82 -8.39 -5.62 -13.33
CA VAL A 82 -8.21 -4.66 -14.42
C VAL A 82 -9.46 -4.57 -15.29
N LEU A 83 -10.06 -5.71 -15.68
CA LEU A 83 -11.28 -5.72 -16.48
C LEU A 83 -12.43 -5.01 -15.75
N ARG A 84 -12.64 -5.30 -14.47
CA ARG A 84 -13.67 -4.64 -13.65
C ARG A 84 -13.43 -3.13 -13.52
N THR A 85 -12.17 -2.71 -13.38
CA THR A 85 -11.82 -1.29 -13.35
C THR A 85 -12.14 -0.60 -14.68
N LEU A 86 -11.85 -1.24 -15.83
CA LEU A 86 -12.19 -0.69 -17.14
C LEU A 86 -13.72 -0.62 -17.35
N ILE A 87 -14.45 -1.66 -16.92
CA ILE A 87 -15.91 -1.68 -16.93
C ILE A 87 -16.48 -0.49 -16.16
N ASP A 88 -16.00 -0.26 -14.95
CA ASP A 88 -16.46 0.82 -14.07
C ASP A 88 -16.08 2.21 -14.61
N GLN A 89 -14.82 2.41 -15.02
CA GLN A 89 -14.33 3.71 -15.49
C GLN A 89 -14.94 4.18 -16.80
N TYR A 90 -15.23 3.26 -17.73
CA TYR A 90 -15.77 3.58 -19.05
C TYR A 90 -17.27 3.26 -19.17
N ASN A 91 -17.91 2.84 -18.07
CA ASN A 91 -19.31 2.43 -18.01
C ASN A 91 -19.66 1.38 -19.09
N LEU A 92 -18.76 0.41 -19.28
CA LEU A 92 -18.89 -0.64 -20.29
C LEU A 92 -19.86 -1.71 -19.81
N ASN A 93 -20.60 -2.29 -20.73
CA ASN A 93 -21.49 -3.42 -20.48
C ASN A 93 -20.91 -4.71 -21.00
N THR A 94 -21.51 -5.84 -20.62
CA THR A 94 -21.12 -7.19 -21.08
C THR A 94 -21.19 -7.39 -22.60
N THR A 95 -21.83 -6.47 -23.34
CA THR A 95 -21.89 -6.45 -24.81
C THR A 95 -20.68 -5.78 -25.46
N ASP A 96 -19.98 -4.93 -24.72
CA ASP A 96 -18.93 -4.08 -25.28
C ASP A 96 -17.60 -4.82 -25.43
N PHE A 97 -17.53 -6.04 -24.90
CA PHE A 97 -16.38 -6.95 -25.02
C PHE A 97 -16.65 -8.13 -25.96
N GLN A 98 -17.68 -8.07 -26.81
CA GLN A 98 -18.03 -9.17 -27.72
C GLN A 98 -16.92 -9.48 -28.74
N ASN A 99 -16.11 -8.49 -29.11
CA ASN A 99 -15.04 -8.67 -30.10
C ASN A 99 -13.77 -9.25 -29.49
N GLU A 100 -13.56 -9.07 -28.18
CA GLU A 100 -12.35 -9.45 -27.44
C GLU A 100 -12.56 -10.70 -26.56
N LEU A 101 -13.76 -10.86 -25.99
CA LEU A 101 -14.14 -11.88 -25.03
C LEU A 101 -15.44 -12.56 -25.49
N ASP A 102 -15.35 -13.27 -26.61
CA ASP A 102 -16.29 -14.22 -27.21
C ASP A 102 -17.78 -14.06 -26.82
N SER A 103 -18.22 -14.48 -25.62
CA SER A 103 -19.63 -14.43 -25.21
C SER A 103 -19.93 -13.68 -23.90
N ARG A 104 -21.07 -12.98 -23.91
CA ARG A 104 -21.73 -12.31 -22.77
C ARG A 104 -21.82 -13.18 -21.50
N SER A 105 -21.97 -14.50 -21.67
CA SER A 105 -22.08 -15.46 -20.57
C SER A 105 -20.75 -15.71 -19.84
N TYR A 106 -19.63 -15.53 -20.54
CA TYR A 106 -18.29 -15.68 -20.00
C TYR A 106 -17.93 -14.46 -19.13
N ILE A 107 -18.24 -13.25 -19.62
CA ILE A 107 -18.01 -11.99 -18.90
C ILE A 107 -18.87 -11.90 -17.63
N SER A 108 -20.11 -12.43 -17.65
CA SER A 108 -20.97 -12.45 -16.45
C SER A 108 -20.53 -13.45 -15.37
N ARG A 109 -19.59 -14.36 -15.70
CA ARG A 109 -19.03 -15.33 -14.74
C ARG A 109 -17.70 -14.87 -14.14
N ILE A 110 -17.12 -13.80 -14.69
CA ILE A 110 -15.92 -13.12 -14.25
C ILE A 110 -16.29 -12.05 -13.21
#